data_AF-A0A1F8N3B5-F1
#
_entry.id   AF-A0A1F8N3B5-F1
#
_cell.length_a   1.000
_cell.length_b   1.000
_cell.length_c   1.000
_cell.angle_alpha   90.00
_cell.angle_beta   90.00
_cell.angle_gamma   90.00
#
_symmetry.space_group_name_H-M   'P 1'
#
loop_
_entity.id
_entity.type
_entity.pdbx_description
1 polymer ?
#
loop_
_entity_poly.entity_id
_entity_poly.type
_entity_poly.pdbx_seq_one_letter_code
_entity_poly.pdbx_strand_id
1 'polypeptide(L)' 'MVKFPLCAYCREQITSDPVEYAGKFYCCEACAFEASQKTNSMCGSRRSVETAMRYLRKASQRPKKE' A
#
# COMPACT_ATOMS: atom_id res chain seq x y z
N MET A 1 9.20 -32.50 -5.78
CA MET A 1 9.56 -31.10 -6.09
C MET A 1 8.86 -30.20 -5.09
N VAL A 2 9.57 -29.64 -4.13
CA VAL A 2 9.00 -28.66 -3.19
C VAL A 2 8.85 -27.35 -3.95
N LYS A 3 7.62 -26.99 -4.33
CA LYS A 3 7.33 -25.69 -4.94
C LYS A 3 7.38 -24.64 -3.84
N PHE A 4 8.46 -23.88 -3.80
CA PHE A 4 8.53 -22.71 -2.93
C PHE A 4 7.50 -21.66 -3.38
N PRO A 5 6.72 -21.07 -2.46
CA PRO A 5 5.78 -20.02 -2.79
C PRO A 5 6.49 -18.78 -3.33
N LEU A 6 5.80 -18.01 -4.17
CA LEU A 6 6.28 -16.71 -4.64
C LEU A 6 5.89 -15.62 -3.64
N CYS A 7 6.77 -14.64 -3.46
CA CYS A 7 6.49 -13.45 -2.66
C CYS A 7 5.31 -12.68 -3.28
N ALA A 8 4.30 -12.39 -2.48
CA ALA A 8 3.10 -11.66 -2.93
C ALA A 8 3.39 -10.19 -3.31
N TYR A 9 4.57 -9.65 -2.96
CA TYR A 9 5.00 -8.30 -3.30
C TYR A 9 5.95 -8.25 -4.51
N CYS A 10 7.16 -8.79 -4.40
CA CYS A 10 8.18 -8.73 -5.46
C CYS A 10 8.06 -9.83 -6.53
N ARG A 11 7.23 -10.86 -6.28
CA ARG A 11 7.04 -12.05 -7.14
C ARG A 11 8.28 -12.93 -7.30
N GLU A 12 9.30 -12.74 -6.47
CA GLU A 12 10.46 -13.65 -6.42
C GLU A 12 10.15 -14.92 -5.65
N GLN A 13 10.94 -15.96 -5.91
CA GLN A 13 10.80 -17.24 -5.24
C GLN A 13 11.31 -17.15 -3.80
N ILE A 14 10.51 -17.60 -2.83
CA ILE A 14 10.89 -17.57 -1.43
C ILE A 14 11.80 -18.77 -1.13
N THR A 15 13.09 -18.53 -0.96
CA THR A 15 14.09 -19.58 -0.71
C THR A 15 14.34 -19.86 0.77
N SER A 16 13.75 -19.05 1.66
CA SER A 16 13.98 -19.04 3.10
C SER A 16 12.66 -19.12 3.88
N ASP A 17 12.72 -18.94 5.20
CA ASP A 17 11.53 -18.89 6.06
C ASP A 17 10.60 -17.73 5.62
N PRO A 18 9.38 -18.03 5.15
CA PRO A 18 8.48 -17.03 4.58
C PRO A 18 7.80 -16.22 5.69
N VAL A 19 7.71 -14.90 5.51
CA VAL A 19 6.90 -14.05 6.39
C VAL A 19 5.44 -14.15 5.97
N GLU A 20 4.57 -14.63 6.85
CA GLU A 20 3.13 -14.63 6.62
C GLU A 20 2.50 -13.34 7.15
N TYR A 21 1.77 -12.63 6.28
CA TYR A 21 1.02 -11.44 6.67
C TYR A 21 -0.28 -11.32 5.87
N ALA A 22 -1.40 -11.15 6.59
CA ALA A 22 -2.75 -11.05 6.01
C ALA A 22 -3.09 -12.19 5.01
N GLY A 23 -2.68 -13.43 5.33
CA GLY A 23 -2.93 -14.62 4.50
C GLY A 23 -2.10 -14.69 3.21
N LYS A 24 -0.99 -13.92 3.13
CA LYS A 24 -0.05 -13.93 2.01
C LYS A 24 1.37 -14.18 2.51
N PHE A 25 2.21 -14.77 1.67
CA PHE A 25 3.61 -15.03 1.96
C PHE A 25 4.53 -14.00 1.31
N TYR A 26 5.56 -13.59 2.05
CA TYR A 26 6.56 -12.61 1.62
C TYR A 26 7.97 -13.15 1.85
N CYS A 27 8.90 -12.75 0.99
CA CYS A 27 10.30 -13.16 1.12
C CYS A 27 11.03 -12.47 2.30
N CYS A 28 10.52 -11.34 2.79
CA CYS A 28 11.08 -10.59 3.91
C CYS A 28 10.05 -9.65 4.54
N GLU A 29 10.35 -9.15 5.75
CA GLU A 29 9.51 -8.19 6.49
C GLU A 29 9.30 -6.88 5.71
N ALA A 30 10.30 -6.44 4.94
CA ALA A 30 10.19 -5.24 4.11
C ALA A 30 9.10 -5.40 3.03
N CYS A 31 9.06 -6.54 2.34
CA CYS A 31 8.01 -6.84 1.36
C CYS A 31 6.61 -6.90 1.99
N ALA A 32 6.51 -7.48 3.20
CA ALA A 32 5.25 -7.50 3.95
C ALA A 32 4.81 -6.08 4.35
N PHE A 33 5.74 -5.24 4.79
CA PHE A 33 5.49 -3.84 5.18
C PHE A 33 5.10 -2.96 3.98
N GLU A 34 5.77 -3.08 2.84
CA GLU A 34 5.38 -2.33 1.64
C GLU A 34 4.01 -2.79 1.10
N ALA A 35 3.72 -4.08 1.17
CA ALA A 35 2.40 -4.62 0.80
C ALA A 35 1.28 -4.12 1.73
N SER A 36 1.56 -3.95 3.03
CA SER A 36 0.61 -3.39 4.00
C SER A 36 0.38 -1.88 3.78
N GLN A 37 1.35 -1.17 3.23
CA GLN A 37 1.18 0.23 2.84
C GLN A 37 0.41 0.40 1.52
N LYS A 38 0.59 -0.52 0.55
CA LYS A 38 -0.07 -0.45 -0.76
C LYS A 38 -1.59 -0.57 -0.68
N THR A 39 -2.15 -1.21 0.35
CA THR A 39 -3.61 -1.21 0.57
C THR A 39 -4.15 0.18 0.91
N ASN A 40 -3.31 1.10 1.41
CA ASN A 40 -3.65 2.49 1.69
C ASN A 40 -3.07 3.50 0.68
N SER A 41 -2.14 3.12 -0.18
CA SER A 41 -1.61 4.01 -1.23
C SER A 41 -2.53 4.05 -2.45
N MET A 42 -3.75 4.56 -2.27
CA MET A 42 -4.55 5.09 -3.37
C MET A 42 -3.93 6.41 -3.86
N CYS A 43 -2.65 6.43 -4.24
CA CYS A 43 -2.07 7.56 -4.95
C CYS A 43 -2.52 7.46 -6.41
N GLY A 44 -3.33 8.42 -6.88
CA GLY A 44 -3.82 8.48 -8.27
C GLY A 44 -5.16 7.80 -8.58
N SER A 45 -5.83 7.20 -7.59
CA SER A 45 -7.20 6.68 -7.80
C SER A 45 -8.20 7.84 -7.95
N ARG A 46 -9.20 7.74 -8.84
CA ARG A 46 -10.19 8.80 -9.10
C ARG A 46 -10.87 9.30 -7.82
N ARG A 47 -11.07 8.40 -6.84
CA ARG A 47 -11.57 8.72 -5.50
C ARG A 47 -10.62 9.60 -4.67
N SER A 48 -9.31 9.41 -4.82
CA SER A 48 -8.29 10.20 -4.12
C SER A 48 -8.15 11.59 -4.71
N VAL A 49 -8.25 11.72 -6.04
CA VAL A 49 -8.31 13.04 -6.71
C VAL A 49 -9.56 13.79 -6.28
N GLU A 50 -10.73 13.12 -6.23
CA GLU A 50 -11.97 13.75 -5.79
C GLU A 50 -11.89 14.18 -4.31
N THR A 51 -11.28 13.35 -3.46
CA THR A 51 -11.08 13.66 -2.04
C THR A 51 -10.13 14.85 -1.88
N ALA A 52 -8.98 14.85 -2.57
CA ALA A 52 -8.05 15.97 -2.57
C ALA A 52 -8.70 17.27 -3.05
N MET A 53 -9.51 17.22 -4.12
CA MET A 53 -10.25 18.38 -4.63
C MET A 53 -11.28 18.91 -3.61
N ARG A 54 -11.95 18.03 -2.86
CA ARG A 54 -12.86 18.45 -1.77
C ARG A 54 -12.10 19.14 -0.63
N TYR A 55 -10.93 18.65 -0.25
CA TYR A 55 -10.10 19.29 0.77
C TYR A 55 -9.59 20.67 0.32
N LEU A 56 -9.11 20.79 -0.92
CA LEU A 56 -8.65 22.07 -1.48
C LEU A 56 -9.79 23.10 -1.56
N ARG A 57 -10.98 22.71 -2.03
CA ARG A 57 -12.15 23.61 -2.06
C ARG A 57 -12.58 24.08 -0.66
N LYS A 58 -12.44 23.23 0.36
CA LYS A 58 -12.73 23.62 1.76
C LYS A 58 -11.66 24.57 2.31
N ALA A 59 -10.39 24.39 1.94
CA ALA A 59 -9.31 25.27 2.34
C ALA A 59 -9.47 26.68 1.76
N SER A 60 -9.91 26.81 0.51
CA SER A 60 -10.18 28.12 -0.13
C SER A 60 -11.35 28.90 0.46
N GLN A 61 -12.25 28.24 1.20
CA GLN A 61 -13.43 28.86 1.83
C GLN A 61 -13.20 29.23 3.30
N ARG A 62 -12.02 28.94 3.86
CA ARG A 62 -11.69 29.36 5.21
C ARG A 62 -11.34 30.87 5.17
N PRO A 63 -12.07 31.73 5.90
CA PRO A 63 -11.66 33.12 6.02
C PRO A 63 -10.27 33.14 6.66
N LYS A 64 -9.31 33.82 6.02
CA LYS A 64 -8.05 34.18 6.66
C LYS A 64 -8.44 35.04 7.86
N LYS A 65 -8.31 34.51 9.07
CA LYS A 65 -8.28 35.36 10.26
C LYS A 65 -6.97 36.12 10.20
N GLU A 66 -7.09 37.41 9.92
CA GLU A 66 -6.06 38.43 10.09
C GLU A 66 -5.78 38.64 11.58
#